data_AF-A0A933FK55-F1
#
_entry.id   AF-A0A933FK55-F1
#
_cell.length_a   1.000
_cell.length_b   1.000
_cell.length_c   1.000
_cell.angle_alpha   90.00
_cell.angle_beta   90.00
_cell.angle_gamma   90.00
#
_symmetry.space_group_name_H-M   'P 1'
#
loop_
_entity.id
_entity.type
_entity.pdbx_description
1 polymer ?
#
loop_
_entity_poly.entity_id
_entity_poly.type
_entity_poly.pdbx_seq_one_letter_code
_entity_poly.pdbx_strand_id
1 'polypeptide(L)'
;MSTHLGSELWNEGLKLVSFCPVCETRYNPMEARVLGEQGETHLLHVQCRKCQNSILALVLVNQVGASSIGLLTDLSYEDVVRAKTSRCVSVDDVIGVHQMLEARHWEQELGRASQEQVHHVLERRERREKKEQKNSATR
;
A
#
# COMPACT_ATOMS: atom_id res chain seq x y z
N MET A 1 -24.58 11.02 28.92
CA MET A 1 -25.33 10.42 27.80
C MET A 1 -24.65 10.74 26.46
N SER A 2 -23.37 10.32 26.24
CA SER A 2 -22.59 10.84 25.09
C SER A 2 -21.78 9.79 24.31
N THR A 3 -21.84 8.51 24.69
CA THR A 3 -21.00 7.46 24.09
C THR A 3 -21.55 6.89 22.79
N HIS A 4 -22.86 6.98 22.55
CA HIS A 4 -23.48 6.41 21.34
C HIS A 4 -23.19 7.25 20.08
N LEU A 5 -23.22 8.57 20.19
CA LEU A 5 -22.99 9.47 19.04
C LEU A 5 -21.58 9.34 18.45
N GLY A 6 -20.57 9.20 19.32
CA GLY A 6 -19.18 8.98 18.87
C GLY A 6 -18.99 7.64 18.15
N SER A 7 -19.69 6.60 18.58
CA SER A 7 -19.59 5.27 17.97
C SER A 7 -20.24 5.19 16.58
N GLU A 8 -21.36 5.89 16.36
CA GLU A 8 -22.07 5.91 15.08
C GLU A 8 -21.32 6.72 14.03
N LEU A 9 -20.83 7.90 14.41
CA LEU A 9 -19.99 8.76 13.57
C LEU A 9 -18.69 8.06 13.16
N TRP A 10 -18.04 7.35 14.09
CA TRP A 10 -16.86 6.56 13.79
C TRP A 10 -17.15 5.42 12.80
N ASN A 11 -18.29 4.74 12.95
CA ASN A 11 -18.73 3.72 12.00
C ASN A 11 -18.98 4.29 10.59
N GLU A 12 -19.46 5.53 10.47
CA GLU A 12 -19.57 6.21 9.18
C GLU A 12 -18.20 6.52 8.57
N GLY A 13 -17.24 6.99 9.37
CA GLY A 13 -15.85 7.15 8.94
C GLY A 13 -15.24 5.85 8.42
N LEU A 14 -15.48 4.73 9.11
CA LEU A 14 -15.02 3.41 8.67
C LEU A 14 -15.68 2.93 7.37
N LYS A 15 -16.93 3.33 7.10
CA LYS A 15 -17.58 3.02 5.80
C LYS A 15 -16.86 3.69 4.64
N LEU A 16 -16.27 4.88 4.81
CA LEU A 16 -15.52 5.56 3.75
C LEU A 16 -14.25 4.80 3.34
N VAL A 17 -13.71 3.98 4.22
CA VAL A 17 -12.50 3.17 3.99
C VAL A 17 -12.81 1.67 3.85
N SER A 18 -14.08 1.32 3.66
CA SER A 18 -14.56 -0.08 3.55
C SER A 18 -14.45 -0.68 2.14
N PHE A 19 -13.82 0.03 1.21
CA PHE A 19 -13.71 -0.35 -0.20
C PHE A 19 -12.27 -0.25 -0.68
N CYS A 20 -11.80 -1.28 -1.38
CA CYS A 20 -10.49 -1.25 -2.03
C CYS A 20 -10.58 -0.62 -3.42
N PRO A 21 -9.86 0.48 -3.72
CA PRO A 21 -9.90 1.14 -5.03
C PRO A 21 -9.16 0.37 -6.14
N VAL A 22 -8.42 -0.70 -5.80
CA VAL A 22 -7.64 -1.48 -6.78
C VAL A 22 -8.44 -2.65 -7.34
N CYS A 23 -9.15 -3.40 -6.47
CA CYS A 23 -9.88 -4.60 -6.87
C CYS A 23 -11.38 -4.55 -6.56
N GLU A 24 -11.85 -3.35 -6.21
CA GLU A 24 -13.23 -2.95 -5.99
C GLU A 24 -13.99 -3.75 -4.92
N THR A 25 -13.27 -4.51 -4.11
CA THR A 25 -13.92 -5.38 -3.14
C THR A 25 -14.28 -4.58 -1.91
N ARG A 26 -15.56 -4.66 -1.55
CA ARG A 26 -16.13 -4.09 -0.33
C ARG A 26 -15.93 -5.08 0.80
N TYR A 27 -15.42 -4.60 1.92
CA TYR A 27 -15.13 -5.42 3.10
C TYR A 27 -15.70 -4.79 4.35
N ASN A 28 -16.08 -5.64 5.29
CA ASN A 28 -16.53 -5.26 6.62
C ASN A 28 -15.78 -6.08 7.67
N PRO A 29 -14.95 -5.46 8.54
CA PRO A 29 -14.02 -4.36 8.29
C PRO A 29 -12.70 -4.91 7.73
N MET A 30 -12.00 -4.11 6.92
CA MET A 30 -10.60 -4.40 6.55
C MET A 30 -9.75 -4.54 7.84
N GLU A 31 -8.57 -5.16 7.76
CA GLU A 31 -7.59 -5.06 8.86
C GLU A 31 -7.10 -3.61 8.95
N ALA A 32 -7.96 -2.75 9.49
CA ALA A 32 -7.72 -1.34 9.70
C ALA A 32 -7.03 -1.20 11.06
N ARG A 33 -5.76 -0.78 11.03
CA ARG A 33 -4.97 -0.54 12.23
C ARG A 33 -4.84 0.96 12.41
N VAL A 34 -5.28 1.47 13.56
CA VAL A 34 -5.11 2.88 13.92
C VAL A 34 -3.62 3.16 14.13
N LEU A 35 -3.11 4.18 13.44
CA LEU A 35 -1.71 4.66 13.52
C LEU A 35 -1.57 5.90 14.40
N GLY A 36 -2.69 6.61 14.63
CA GLY A 36 -2.76 7.78 15.47
C GLY A 36 -4.09 8.49 15.33
N GLU A 37 -4.36 9.36 16.29
CA GLU A 37 -5.54 10.21 16.33
C GLU A 37 -5.14 11.61 16.80
N GLN A 38 -5.80 12.63 16.26
CA GLN A 38 -5.66 14.01 16.67
C GLN A 38 -7.02 14.70 16.57
N GLY A 39 -7.67 14.90 17.71
CA GLY A 39 -9.03 15.44 17.75
C GLY A 39 -10.01 14.53 17.01
N GLU A 40 -10.66 15.08 15.98
CA GLU A 40 -11.64 14.40 15.12
C GLU A 40 -11.02 13.65 13.94
N THR A 41 -9.68 13.63 13.86
CA THR A 41 -8.93 13.04 12.75
C THR A 41 -8.26 11.74 13.19
N HIS A 42 -8.42 10.68 12.40
CA HIS A 42 -7.82 9.38 12.63
C HIS A 42 -7.00 8.96 11.41
N LEU A 43 -5.78 8.48 11.66
CA LEU A 43 -4.93 7.88 10.64
C LEU A 43 -4.99 6.36 10.76
N LEU A 44 -5.32 5.71 9.65
CA LEU A 44 -5.52 4.27 9.55
C LEU A 44 -4.56 3.69 8.50
N HIS A 45 -3.95 2.56 8.79
CA HIS A 45 -3.38 1.66 7.78
C HIS A 45 -4.40 0.57 7.50
N VAL A 46 -4.68 0.32 6.23
CA VAL A 46 -5.75 -0.58 5.82
C VAL A 46 -5.25 -1.51 4.71
N GLN A 47 -5.18 -2.81 5.01
CA GLN A 47 -4.68 -3.84 4.09
C GLN A 47 -5.85 -4.58 3.40
N CYS A 48 -5.86 -4.63 2.07
CA CYS A 48 -6.81 -5.45 1.34
C CYS A 48 -6.38 -6.93 1.33
N ARG A 49 -7.20 -7.83 1.87
CA ARG A 49 -6.89 -9.28 1.88
C ARG A 49 -6.95 -9.98 0.51
N LYS A 50 -7.62 -9.39 -0.50
CA LYS A 50 -7.73 -9.99 -1.84
C LYS A 50 -6.57 -9.62 -2.76
N CYS A 51 -6.27 -8.32 -2.90
CA CYS A 51 -5.22 -7.87 -3.80
C CYS A 51 -3.93 -7.46 -3.08
N GLN A 52 -3.89 -7.54 -1.74
CA GLN A 52 -2.70 -7.23 -0.92
C GLN A 52 -2.15 -5.81 -1.11
N ASN A 53 -2.94 -4.88 -1.63
CA ASN A 53 -2.61 -3.46 -1.63
C ASN A 53 -3.03 -2.82 -0.30
N SER A 54 -2.26 -1.81 0.12
CA SER A 54 -2.50 -1.05 1.34
C SER A 54 -3.01 0.36 1.04
N ILE A 55 -3.79 0.89 1.97
CA ILE A 55 -4.24 2.28 1.95
C ILE A 55 -3.84 2.90 3.28
N LEU A 56 -3.19 4.06 3.23
CA LEU A 56 -3.11 4.97 4.36
C LEU A 56 -4.28 5.94 4.26
N ALA A 57 -5.22 5.84 5.19
CA ALA A 57 -6.42 6.66 5.19
C ALA A 57 -6.42 7.63 6.36
N LEU A 58 -6.55 8.90 6.05
CA LEU A 58 -6.90 9.94 7.02
C LEU A 58 -8.41 10.11 7.00
N VAL A 59 -9.06 9.87 8.13
CA VAL A 59 -10.51 9.98 8.29
C VAL A 59 -10.82 11.10 9.27
N LEU A 60 -11.53 12.12 8.81
CA LEU A 60 -12.03 13.22 9.64
C LEU A 60 -13.53 12.99 9.87
N VAL A 61 -13.93 12.92 11.13
CA VAL A 61 -15.32 12.70 11.52
C VAL A 61 -15.76 13.79 12.50
N ASN A 62 -16.69 14.63 12.09
CA ASN A 62 -17.20 15.72 12.90
C ASN A 62 -18.73 15.78 12.86
N GLN A 63 -19.32 16.77 13.54
CA GLN A 63 -20.77 16.95 13.61
C GLN A 63 -21.43 17.29 12.25
N VAL A 64 -20.65 17.76 11.27
CA VAL A 64 -21.12 18.09 9.92
C VAL A 64 -21.12 16.86 9.02
N GLY A 65 -20.23 15.90 9.28
CA GLY A 65 -20.18 14.61 8.59
C GLY A 65 -18.80 13.96 8.64
N ALA A 66 -18.62 12.94 7.82
CA ALA A 66 -17.36 12.22 7.66
C ALA A 66 -16.72 12.52 6.30
N SER A 67 -15.40 12.67 6.28
CA SER A 67 -14.60 12.77 5.06
C SER A 67 -13.33 11.93 5.19
N SER A 68 -12.77 11.50 4.07
CA SER A 68 -11.52 10.74 4.07
C SER A 68 -10.60 11.11 2.90
N ILE A 69 -9.30 11.03 3.15
CA ILE A 69 -8.25 11.07 2.14
C ILE A 69 -7.49 9.76 2.23
N GLY A 70 -7.38 9.05 1.12
CA GLY A 70 -6.66 7.79 1.03
C GLY A 70 -5.43 7.91 0.13
N LEU A 71 -4.30 7.39 0.60
CA LEU A 71 -3.11 7.18 -0.19
C LEU A 71 -2.93 5.68 -0.43
N LEU A 72 -2.96 5.27 -1.69
CA LEU A 72 -2.60 3.91 -2.08
C LEU A 72 -1.09 3.71 -1.89
N THR A 73 -0.71 2.62 -1.23
CA THR A 73 0.68 2.36 -0.87
C THR A 73 0.97 0.86 -0.85
N ASP A 74 2.23 0.51 -1.05
CA ASP A 74 2.80 -0.82 -0.87
C ASP A 74 3.37 -1.04 0.54
N LEU A 75 3.38 0.00 1.39
CA LEU A 75 3.92 -0.09 2.74
C LEU A 75 3.07 -1.05 3.60
N SER A 76 3.76 -1.98 4.27
CA SER A 76 3.17 -2.76 5.37
C SER A 76 2.92 -1.85 6.58
N TYR A 77 2.14 -2.33 7.54
CA TYR A 77 1.92 -1.58 8.78
C TYR A 77 3.25 -1.25 9.48
N GLU A 78 4.14 -2.24 9.55
CA GLU A 78 5.46 -2.14 10.17
C GLU A 78 6.33 -1.10 9.44
N ASP A 79 6.23 -1.02 8.11
CA ASP A 79 6.93 0.00 7.33
C ASP A 79 6.43 1.40 7.63
N VAL A 80 5.11 1.57 7.78
CA VAL A 80 4.53 2.88 8.12
C VAL A 80 4.95 3.32 9.52
N VAL A 81 4.93 2.41 10.50
CA VAL A 81 5.41 2.70 11.86
C VAL A 81 6.87 3.15 11.83
N ARG A 82 7.71 2.42 11.08
CA ARG A 82 9.13 2.78 10.91
C ARG A 82 9.29 4.15 10.24
N ALA A 83 8.56 4.40 9.15
CA ALA A 83 8.61 5.66 8.41
C ALA A 83 8.18 6.85 9.29
N LYS A 84 7.13 6.69 10.11
CA LYS A 84 6.65 7.73 11.04
C LYS A 84 7.72 8.16 12.06
N THR A 85 8.57 7.23 12.48
CA THR A 85 9.64 7.49 13.46
C THR A 85 11.00 7.80 12.85
N SER A 86 11.14 7.62 11.53
CA SER A 86 12.40 7.82 10.83
C SER A 86 12.66 9.31 10.62
N ARG A 87 13.94 9.70 10.57
CA ARG A 87 14.32 11.06 10.17
C ARG A 87 13.89 11.33 8.73
N CYS A 88 13.59 12.59 8.43
CA CYS A 88 13.36 13.01 7.05
C CYS A 88 14.57 12.66 6.16
N VAL A 89 14.27 12.32 4.91
CA VAL A 89 15.29 12.12 3.88
C VAL A 89 16.04 13.44 3.69
N SER A 90 17.36 13.38 3.82
CA SER A 90 18.28 14.49 3.65
C SER A 90 18.92 14.47 2.26
N VAL A 91 19.57 15.57 1.88
CA VAL A 91 20.34 15.65 0.63
C VAL A 91 21.46 14.61 0.61
N ASP A 92 22.13 14.38 1.74
CA ASP A 92 23.22 13.40 1.84
C ASP A 92 22.72 11.97 1.62
N ASP A 93 21.48 11.65 2.02
CA ASP A 93 20.88 10.34 1.73
C ASP A 93 20.69 10.14 0.23
N VAL A 94 20.22 11.17 -0.47
CA VAL A 94 20.00 11.12 -1.92
C VAL A 94 21.33 10.93 -2.65
N ILE A 95 22.36 11.69 -2.25
CA ILE A 95 23.72 11.55 -2.81
C ILE A 95 24.28 10.16 -2.53
N GLY A 96 24.14 9.67 -1.29
CA GLY A 96 24.62 8.34 -0.90
C GLY A 96 23.95 7.22 -1.68
N VAL A 97 22.62 7.28 -1.86
CA VAL A 97 21.89 6.31 -2.68
C VAL A 97 22.32 6.38 -4.14
N HIS A 98 22.49 7.57 -4.70
CA HIS A 98 22.96 7.72 -6.08
C HIS A 98 24.34 7.08 -6.30
N GLN A 99 25.30 7.38 -5.42
CA GLN A 99 26.65 6.80 -5.47
C GLN A 99 26.62 5.27 -5.32
N MET A 100 25.78 4.74 -4.41
CA MET A 100 25.58 3.30 -4.25
C MET A 100 25.04 2.65 -5.52
N LEU A 101 24.09 3.29 -6.20
CA LEU A 101 23.50 2.80 -7.45
C LEU A 101 24.49 2.85 -8.62
N GLU A 102 25.32 3.87 -8.73
CA GLU A 102 26.35 3.96 -9.77
C GLU A 102 27.45 2.91 -9.62
N ALA A 103 27.83 2.58 -8.38
CA ALA A 103 28.93 1.67 -8.10
C ALA A 103 28.66 0.19 -8.50
N ARG A 104 27.47 -0.16 -9.03
CA ARG A 104 26.97 -1.53 -9.29
C ARG A 104 27.03 -2.49 -8.08
N HIS A 105 27.43 -2.00 -6.91
CA HIS A 105 27.51 -2.77 -5.68
C HIS A 105 26.13 -3.22 -5.19
N TRP A 106 25.10 -2.44 -5.52
CA TRP A 106 23.70 -2.81 -5.27
C TRP A 106 23.25 -4.06 -6.03
N GLU A 107 23.88 -4.42 -7.16
CA GLU A 107 23.58 -5.67 -7.88
C GLU A 107 23.98 -6.90 -7.04
N GLN A 108 25.00 -6.77 -6.19
CA GLN A 108 25.43 -7.85 -5.29
C GLN A 108 24.57 -7.93 -4.02
N GLU A 109 24.18 -6.77 -3.48
CA GLU A 109 23.33 -6.66 -2.28
C GLU A 109 21.85 -7.02 -2.57
N LEU A 110 21.27 -6.51 -3.66
CA LEU A 110 19.88 -6.75 -4.05
C LEU A 110 19.72 -7.94 -5.01
N GLY A 111 20.74 -8.31 -5.79
CA GLY A 111 20.69 -9.41 -6.75
C GLY A 111 20.70 -10.82 -6.14
N ARG A 112 20.61 -10.94 -4.81
CA ARG A 112 20.28 -12.22 -4.15
C ARG A 112 18.81 -12.63 -4.33
N ALA A 113 17.94 -11.73 -4.81
CA ALA A 113 16.68 -12.15 -5.45
C ALA A 113 17.06 -12.82 -6.79
N SER A 114 17.09 -14.15 -6.77
CA SER A 114 17.97 -15.00 -7.57
C SER A 114 17.88 -14.78 -9.08
N GLN A 115 19.02 -14.89 -9.77
CA GLN A 115 19.08 -15.06 -11.22
C GLN A 115 18.11 -16.16 -11.73
N GLU A 116 17.82 -17.18 -10.90
CA GLU A 116 16.80 -18.21 -11.17
C GLU A 116 15.36 -17.66 -11.18
N GLN A 117 15.00 -16.76 -10.26
CA GLN A 117 13.68 -16.10 -10.24
C GLN A 117 13.49 -15.22 -11.47
N VAL A 118 14.52 -14.46 -11.85
CA VAL A 118 14.50 -13.62 -13.06
C VAL A 118 14.36 -14.50 -14.30
N HIS A 119 15.12 -15.58 -14.41
CA HIS A 119 15.03 -16.54 -15.52
C HIS A 119 13.62 -17.13 -15.64
N HIS A 120 13.03 -17.58 -14.53
CA HIS A 120 11.70 -18.18 -14.54
C HIS A 120 10.58 -17.19 -14.91
N VAL A 121 10.71 -15.90 -14.52
CA VAL A 121 9.77 -14.85 -14.94
C VAL A 121 9.87 -14.59 -16.45
N LEU A 122 11.08 -14.50 -16.99
CA LEU A 122 11.31 -14.33 -18.43
C LEU A 122 10.77 -15.51 -19.25
N GLU A 123 11.06 -16.75 -18.84
CA GLU A 123 10.53 -17.95 -19.50
C GLU A 123 9.00 -18.00 -19.49
N ARG A 124 8.35 -17.62 -18.39
CA ARG A 124 6.88 -17.56 -18.30
C ARG A 124 6.30 -16.53 -19.25
N ARG A 125 6.98 -15.40 -19.43
CA ARG A 125 6.57 -14.34 -20.35
C ARG A 125 6.66 -14.79 -21.80
N GLU A 126 7.78 -15.40 -22.20
CA GLU A 126 7.93 -15.97 -23.54
C GLU A 126 6.88 -17.05 -23.85
N ARG A 127 6.56 -17.91 -22.87
CA ARG A 127 5.53 -18.94 -23.03
C ARG A 127 4.14 -18.34 -23.25
N ARG A 128 3.83 -17.20 -22.61
CA ARG A 128 2.55 -16.48 -22.82
C ARG A 128 2.51 -15.85 -24.21
N GLU A 129 3.57 -15.16 -24.61
CA GLU A 129 3.67 -14.52 -25.93
C GLU A 129 3.57 -15.55 -27.07
N LYS A 130 4.24 -16.71 -26.93
CA LYS A 130 4.13 -17.83 -27.89
C LYS A 130 2.72 -18.43 -27.95
N LYS A 131 1.99 -18.47 -26.82
CA LYS A 131 0.59 -18.93 -26.80
C LYS A 131 -0.35 -17.92 -27.45
N GLU A 132 -0.14 -16.62 -27.20
CA GLU A 132 -0.93 -15.54 -27.79
C GLU A 132 -0.72 -15.46 -29.31
N GLN A 133 0.52 -15.57 -29.79
CA GLN A 133 0.81 -15.64 -31.23
C GLN A 133 0.17 -16.86 -31.90
N LYS A 134 0.24 -18.04 -31.27
CA LYS A 134 -0.45 -19.23 -31.81
C LYS A 134 -1.96 -19.07 -31.86
N ASN A 135 -2.56 -18.49 -30.82
CA ASN A 135 -4.00 -18.24 -30.79
C ASN A 135 -4.43 -17.17 -31.80
N SER A 136 -3.58 -16.18 -32.08
CA SER A 136 -3.78 -15.16 -33.11
C SER A 136 -3.65 -15.72 -34.53
N ALA A 137 -2.78 -16.71 -34.76
CA ALA A 137 -2.59 -17.32 -36.07
C ALA A 137 -3.63 -18.40 -36.43
N THR A 138 -4.47 -18.80 -35.46
CA THR A 138 -5.52 -19.82 -35.62
C THR A 138 -6.93 -19.19 -35.73
N ARG A 139 -7.03 -17.86 -35.69
CA ARG A 139 -8.24 -17.07 -35.99
C ARG A 139 -8.14 -16.49 -37.39
#